data_AF-A0A5K0VXG9-F1
#
_entry.id   AF-A0A5K0VXG9-F1
#
_cell.length_a   1.000
_cell.length_b   1.000
_cell.length_c   1.000
_cell.angle_alpha   90.00
_cell.angle_beta   90.00
_cell.angle_gamma   90.00
#
_symmetry.space_group_name_H-M   'P 1'
#
loop_
_entity.id
_entity.type
_entity.pdbx_description
1 polymer ?
#
loop_
_entity_poly.entity_id
_entity_poly.type
_entity_poly.pdbx_seq_one_letter_code
_entity_poly.pdbx_strand_id
1 'polypeptide(L)'
;RAGEGESPGKMDGRARMEAILRSLTSAGWCFRDADETIGALSAFATTTGVVDEKTMEAELLNMDLREIGGRSLPDPSLLKKSSHLQGPKVLQACPRPPAFGFC
;
A
#
# COMPACT_ATOMS: atom_id res chain seq x y z
N ARG A 1 29.17 -30.27 16.40
CA ARG A 1 27.87 -30.27 17.10
C ARG A 1 27.80 -29.02 17.98
N ALA A 2 27.15 -27.98 17.49
CA ALA A 2 26.33 -27.06 18.27
C ALA A 2 25.60 -26.22 17.21
N GLY A 3 24.36 -26.59 16.92
CA GLY A 3 23.45 -25.73 16.19
C GLY A 3 22.98 -24.67 17.18
N GLU A 4 23.22 -23.41 16.84
CA GLU A 4 22.61 -22.31 17.55
C GLU A 4 21.16 -22.23 17.10
N GLY A 5 20.27 -22.48 18.05
CA GLY A 5 18.83 -22.49 17.83
C GLY A 5 18.37 -21.10 17.45
N GLU A 6 17.89 -20.96 16.21
CA GLU A 6 17.07 -19.85 15.80
C GLU A 6 15.76 -19.91 16.60
N SER A 7 15.62 -18.99 17.54
CA SER A 7 14.50 -18.93 18.47
C SER A 7 13.22 -18.57 17.70
N PRO A 8 12.20 -19.45 17.64
CA PRO A 8 10.96 -19.16 16.94
C PRO A 8 10.01 -18.50 17.93
N GLY A 9 9.87 -17.17 17.91
CA GLY A 9 8.91 -16.57 18.85
C GLY A 9 8.81 -15.06 18.97
N LYS A 10 9.54 -14.26 18.18
CA LYS A 10 9.26 -12.83 18.09
C LYS A 10 9.22 -12.48 16.62
N MET A 11 8.04 -12.65 16.00
CA MET A 11 7.82 -12.07 14.69
C MET A 11 8.02 -10.56 14.88
N ASP A 12 9.15 -10.06 14.36
CA ASP A 12 9.53 -8.66 14.46
C ASP A 12 8.32 -7.82 13.99
N GLY A 13 8.00 -6.74 14.71
CA GLY A 13 6.92 -5.85 14.32
C GLY A 13 7.06 -5.43 12.85
N ARG A 14 8.30 -5.24 12.39
CA ARG A 14 8.61 -4.98 10.98
C ARG A 14 8.21 -6.14 10.07
N ALA A 15 8.57 -7.38 10.41
CA ALA A 15 8.22 -8.56 9.61
C ALA A 15 6.70 -8.74 9.46
N ARG A 16 5.93 -8.34 10.48
CA ARG A 16 4.47 -8.31 10.40
C ARG A 16 3.96 -7.21 9.48
N MET A 17 4.52 -5.99 9.55
CA MET A 17 4.18 -4.91 8.62
C MET A 17 4.52 -5.27 7.18
N GLU A 18 5.66 -5.91 6.93
CA GLU A 18 6.03 -6.43 5.61
C GLU A 18 5.04 -7.48 5.11
N ALA A 19 4.53 -8.36 5.99
CA ALA A 19 3.50 -9.32 5.62
C ALA A 19 2.20 -8.65 5.20
N ILE A 20 1.77 -7.61 5.93
CA ILE A 20 0.59 -6.82 5.60
C ILE A 20 0.81 -6.07 4.27
N LEU A 21 1.96 -5.43 4.10
CA LEU A 21 2.32 -4.72 2.86
C LEU A 21 2.29 -5.64 1.64
N ARG A 22 2.82 -6.87 1.77
CA ARG A 22 2.73 -7.88 0.70
C ARG A 22 1.30 -8.28 0.39
N SER A 23 0.47 -8.44 1.41
CA SER A 23 -0.94 -8.77 1.24
C SER A 23 -1.69 -7.65 0.50
N LEU A 24 -1.51 -6.40 0.94
CA LEU A 24 -2.07 -5.22 0.27
C LEU A 24 -1.60 -5.10 -1.18
N THR A 25 -0.31 -5.37 -1.44
CA THR A 25 0.23 -5.38 -2.81
C THR A 25 -0.44 -6.45 -3.67
N SER A 26 -0.70 -7.64 -3.12
CA SER A 26 -1.44 -8.71 -3.81
C SER A 26 -2.90 -8.35 -4.09
N ALA A 27 -3.50 -7.51 -3.25
CA ALA A 27 -4.83 -6.94 -3.43
C ALA A 27 -4.89 -5.79 -4.46
N GLY A 28 -3.73 -5.32 -4.93
CA GLY A 28 -3.63 -4.29 -5.98
C GLY A 28 -3.22 -2.90 -5.49
N TRP A 29 -2.85 -2.76 -4.20
CA TRP A 29 -2.23 -1.53 -3.72
C TRP A 29 -0.84 -1.36 -4.33
N CYS A 30 -0.51 -0.12 -4.70
CA CYS A 30 0.81 0.24 -5.18
C CYS A 30 1.31 1.39 -4.34
N PHE A 31 2.40 1.18 -3.61
CA PHE A 31 3.01 2.17 -2.72
C PHE A 31 4.21 2.83 -3.40
N ARG A 32 4.45 4.11 -3.10
CA ARG A 32 5.61 4.83 -3.64
C ARG A 32 6.91 4.30 -3.06
N ASP A 33 6.93 4.10 -1.74
CA ASP A 33 8.08 3.63 -0.99
C ASP A 33 7.61 2.63 0.08
N ALA A 34 8.20 1.43 0.05
CA ALA A 34 7.82 0.34 0.92
C ALA A 34 8.26 0.59 2.38
N ASP A 35 9.44 1.17 2.59
CA ASP A 35 9.98 1.43 3.93
C ASP A 35 9.25 2.61 4.59
N GLU A 36 8.91 3.66 3.84
CA GLU A 36 8.05 4.77 4.29
C GLU A 36 6.68 4.24 4.72
N THR A 37 6.07 3.37 3.91
CA THR A 37 4.77 2.76 4.21
C THR A 37 4.85 1.86 5.44
N ILE A 38 5.88 1.03 5.56
CA ILE A 38 6.12 0.20 6.75
C ILE A 38 6.28 1.07 7.99
N GLY A 39 7.02 2.19 7.89
CA GLY A 39 7.18 3.16 8.97
C GLY A 39 5.85 3.76 9.41
N ALA A 40 5.02 4.20 8.45
CA ALA A 40 3.70 4.76 8.72
C ALA A 40 2.76 3.74 9.37
N LEU A 41 2.69 2.51 8.84
CA LEU A 41 1.89 1.43 9.42
C LEU A 41 2.36 1.04 10.82
N SER A 42 3.67 1.05 11.06
CA SER A 42 4.25 0.79 12.38
C SER A 42 3.92 1.91 13.39
N ALA A 43 3.97 3.17 12.97
CA ALA A 43 3.58 4.31 13.80
C ALA A 43 2.08 4.29 14.13
N PHE A 44 1.24 3.97 13.14
CA PHE A 44 -0.19 3.78 13.33
C PHE A 44 -0.49 2.64 14.31
N ALA A 45 0.17 1.49 14.13
CA ALA A 45 0.05 0.35 15.03
C ALA A 45 0.51 0.67 16.47
N THR A 46 1.56 1.46 16.63
CA THR A 46 2.04 1.90 17.95
C THR A 46 1.03 2.83 18.63
N THR A 47 0.37 3.69 17.85
CA THR A 47 -0.61 4.67 18.36
C THR A 47 -1.95 4.03 18.72
N THR A 48 -2.42 3.11 17.89
CA THR A 48 -3.75 2.48 18.04
C THR A 48 -3.71 1.15 18.77
N GLY A 49 -2.55 0.50 18.85
CA GLY A 49 -2.40 -0.88 19.30
C GLY A 49 -2.92 -1.92 18.29
N VAL A 50 -3.34 -1.49 17.10
CA VAL A 50 -4.00 -2.32 16.10
C VAL A 50 -3.04 -2.68 14.98
N VAL A 51 -2.97 -3.97 14.65
CA VAL A 51 -2.04 -4.50 13.63
C VAL A 51 -2.76 -5.49 12.70
N ASP A 52 -4.08 -5.35 12.57
CA ASP A 52 -4.83 -6.14 11.61
C ASP A 52 -4.83 -5.48 10.23
N GLU A 53 -4.70 -6.31 9.20
CA GLU A 53 -4.64 -5.87 7.81
C GLU A 53 -5.87 -5.07 7.40
N LYS A 54 -7.05 -5.44 7.87
CA LYS A 54 -8.32 -4.83 7.46
C LYS A 54 -8.47 -3.40 7.99
N THR A 55 -8.08 -3.16 9.24
CA THR A 55 -8.08 -1.81 9.83
C THR A 55 -7.01 -0.95 9.18
N MET A 56 -5.83 -1.51 8.90
CA MET A 56 -4.79 -0.80 8.15
C MET A 56 -5.26 -0.44 6.73
N GLU A 57 -5.91 -1.36 6.03
CA GLU A 57 -6.51 -1.09 4.72
C GLU A 57 -7.59 -0.01 4.82
N ALA A 58 -8.48 -0.08 5.82
CA ALA A 58 -9.51 0.92 6.05
C ALA A 58 -8.92 2.32 6.30
N GLU A 59 -7.81 2.41 7.03
CA GLU A 59 -7.10 3.67 7.23
C GLU A 59 -6.49 4.18 5.93
N LEU A 60 -5.83 3.33 5.16
CA LEU A 60 -5.26 3.70 3.86
C LEU A 60 -6.33 4.17 2.85
N LEU A 61 -7.55 3.63 2.92
CA LEU A 61 -8.68 4.05 2.09
C LEU A 61 -9.14 5.50 2.40
N ASN A 62 -8.83 6.02 3.59
CA ASN A 62 -9.11 7.41 3.97
C ASN A 62 -7.98 8.37 3.56
N MET A 63 -6.83 7.86 3.11
CA MET A 63 -5.69 8.67 2.69
C MET A 63 -5.73 8.99 1.19
N ASP A 64 -5.04 10.06 0.80
CA ASP A 64 -4.88 10.40 -0.61
C ASP A 64 -3.78 9.54 -1.25
N LEU A 65 -4.11 8.78 -2.30
CA LEU A 65 -3.15 7.97 -3.06
C LEU A 65 -2.05 8.80 -3.72
N ARG A 66 -2.20 10.13 -3.87
CA ARG A 66 -1.10 10.99 -4.32
C ARG A 66 0.00 11.12 -3.27
N GLU A 67 -0.34 10.94 -2.00
CA GLU A 67 0.59 11.06 -0.87
C GLU A 67 1.30 9.73 -0.58
N ILE A 68 0.58 8.61 -0.67
CA ILE A 68 1.09 7.28 -0.30
C ILE A 68 1.33 6.34 -1.50
N GLY A 69 0.66 6.58 -2.62
CA GLY A 69 0.59 5.67 -3.76
C GLY A 69 1.76 5.82 -4.73
N GLY A 70 2.18 4.68 -5.30
CA GLY A 70 3.18 4.58 -6.36
C GLY A 70 2.55 4.68 -7.75
N ARG A 71 3.40 4.87 -8.77
CA ARG A 71 2.95 4.85 -10.17
C ARG A 71 2.68 3.42 -10.63
N SER A 72 1.42 3.00 -10.58
CA SER A 72 0.98 1.66 -11.04
C SER A 72 0.44 1.64 -12.47
N LEU A 73 0.04 2.80 -13.00
CA LEU A 73 -0.50 2.93 -14.35
C LEU A 73 0.60 3.19 -15.39
N PRO A 74 0.46 2.65 -16.61
CA PRO A 74 1.32 3.03 -17.73
C PRO A 74 1.31 4.53 -17.97
N ASP A 75 2.38 5.04 -18.54
CA ASP A 75 2.46 6.44 -18.95
C ASP A 75 1.27 6.82 -19.85
N PRO A 76 0.66 8.01 -19.67
CA PRO A 76 -0.50 8.44 -20.46
C PRO A 76 -0.28 8.40 -21.98
N SER A 77 0.96 8.59 -22.45
CA SER A 77 1.31 8.48 -23.87
C SER A 77 1.23 7.03 -24.39
N LEU A 78 1.41 6.05 -23.49
CA LEU A 78 1.32 4.62 -23.77
C LEU A 78 -0.09 4.07 -23.54
N LEU A 79 -0.89 4.72 -22.70
CA LEU A 79 -2.30 4.33 -22.48
C LEU A 79 -3.13 4.34 -23.76
N LYS A 80 -2.86 5.27 -24.69
CA LYS A 80 -3.52 5.31 -26.01
C LYS A 80 -3.20 4.09 -26.89
N LYS A 81 -2.16 3.34 -26.56
CA LYS A 81 -1.68 2.15 -27.28
C LYS A 81 -2.01 0.84 -26.54
N SER A 82 -2.47 0.92 -25.29
CA SER A 82 -2.86 -0.24 -24.48
C SER A 82 -4.38 -0.36 -24.41
N SER A 83 -4.95 -1.45 -24.92
CA SER A 83 -6.38 -1.75 -24.76
C SER A 83 -6.71 -2.44 -23.42
N HIS A 84 -5.71 -2.87 -22.65
CA HIS A 84 -5.89 -3.60 -21.40
C HIS A 84 -4.91 -3.14 -20.32
N LEU A 85 -5.42 -3.04 -19.09
CA LEU A 85 -4.60 -2.87 -17.89
C LEU A 85 -4.46 -4.24 -17.21
N GLN A 86 -3.22 -4.61 -16.89
CA GLN A 86 -2.90 -5.86 -16.19
C GLN A 86 -2.97 -5.68 -14.68
N GLY A 87 -3.55 -6.68 -14.03
CA GLY A 87 -3.56 -6.90 -12.58
C GLY A 87 -4.53 -6.01 -11.79
N PRO A 88 -4.96 -6.48 -10.60
CA PRO A 88 -5.79 -5.67 -9.70
C PRO A 88 -5.04 -4.37 -9.38
N LYS A 89 -5.74 -3.25 -9.47
CA LYS A 89 -5.18 -1.93 -9.16
C LYS A 89 -6.17 -1.13 -8.35
N VAL A 90 -5.74 -0.71 -7.17
CA VAL A 90 -6.45 0.26 -6.35
C VAL A 90 -6.20 1.64 -6.94
N LEU A 91 -7.29 2.35 -7.26
CA LEU A 91 -7.27 3.70 -7.84
C LEU A 91 -8.22 4.59 -7.05
N GLN A 92 -7.84 5.86 -6.89
CA GLN A 92 -8.68 6.87 -6.26
C GLN A 92 -9.51 7.58 -7.32
N ALA A 93 -10.83 7.55 -7.15
CA ALA A 93 -11.74 8.30 -8.00
C ALA A 93 -11.59 9.79 -7.70
N CYS A 94 -10.97 10.53 -8.62
CA CYS A 94 -10.99 11.98 -8.57
C CYS A 94 -12.38 12.46 -9.07
N PRO A 95 -13.19 13.13 -8.23
CA PRO A 95 -14.48 13.62 -8.68
C PRO A 95 -14.28 14.57 -9.85
N ARG A 96 -15.13 14.41 -10.87
CA ARG A 96 -15.11 15.30 -12.03
C ARG A 96 -15.40 16.72 -11.53
N PRO A 97 -14.57 17.72 -11.84
CA PRO A 97 -14.93 19.09 -11.53
C PRO A 97 -16.28 19.42 -12.21
N PRO A 98 -17.18 20.16 -11.56
CA PRO A 98 -18.37 20.68 -12.23
C PRO A 98 -17.92 21.44 -13.48
N ALA A 99 -18.74 21.42 -14.54
CA ALA A 99 -18.41 21.66 -15.95
C ALA A 99 -17.65 22.95 -16.35
N PHE A 100 -17.17 23.75 -15.40
CA PHE A 100 -16.26 24.86 -15.60
C PHE A 100 -15.12 24.79 -14.58
N GLY A 101 -13.99 24.22 -15.00
CA GLY A 101 -12.77 24.21 -14.20
C GLY A 101 -11.75 23.27 -14.80
N PHE A 102 -10.84 23.83 -15.60
CA PHE A 102 -9.59 23.16 -15.92
C PHE A 102 -8.85 22.85 -14.61
N CYS A 103 -8.42 21.59 -14.45
CA CYS A 103 -7.22 21.29 -13.67
C CYS A 103 -6.01 21.43 -14.61
#